data_AF-A0A351Q3E8-F1
#
_entry.id   AF-A0A351Q3E8-F1
#
_cell.length_a   1.000
_cell.length_b   1.000
_cell.length_c   1.000
_cell.angle_alpha   90.00
_cell.angle_beta   90.00
_cell.angle_gamma   90.00
#
_symmetry.space_group_name_H-M   'P 1'
#
loop_
_entity.id
_entity.type
_entity.pdbx_description
1 polymer ?
#
loop_
_entity_poly.entity_id
_entity_poly.type
_entity_poly.pdbx_seq_one_letter_code
_entity_poly.pdbx_strand_id
1 'polypeptide(L)'
;MTKIVFKKEEKERIVQKMQQYFNNELNQTLGQFDAEFLLDFFSDDVGSFYYNRGLLDAQAVLHEKAEHIADAIYALEKPIPFSR
;
A
#
# COMPACT_ATOMS: atom_id res chain seq x y z
N MET A 1 8.05 -9.64 1.25
CA MET A 1 7.01 -9.11 0.34
C MET A 1 6.78 -10.13 -0.75
N THR A 2 5.54 -10.48 -1.09
CA THR A 2 5.30 -11.25 -2.32
C THR A 2 5.80 -10.42 -3.49
N LYS A 3 6.47 -11.04 -4.47
CA LYS A 3 6.97 -10.31 -5.64
C LYS A 3 5.81 -9.56 -6.29
N ILE A 4 5.92 -8.23 -6.40
CA ILE A 4 4.93 -7.42 -7.11
C ILE A 4 5.14 -7.67 -8.59
N VAL A 5 4.12 -8.21 -9.25
CA VAL A 5 4.16 -8.50 -10.69
C VAL A 5 2.97 -7.80 -11.32
N PHE A 6 3.25 -6.79 -12.14
CA PHE A 6 2.24 -6.09 -12.91
C PHE A 6 1.82 -6.90 -14.12
N LYS A 7 0.56 -6.78 -14.53
CA LYS A 7 0.15 -7.23 -15.87
C LYS A 7 0.86 -6.38 -16.92
N LYS A 8 0.99 -6.92 -18.13
CA LYS A 8 1.69 -6.24 -19.23
C LYS A 8 1.12 -4.84 -19.47
N GLU A 9 -0.21 -4.71 -19.50
CA GLU A 9 -0.90 -3.45 -19.75
C GLU A 9 -0.68 -2.43 -18.61
N GLU A 10 -0.56 -2.92 -17.37
CA GLU A 10 -0.26 -2.08 -16.21
C GLU A 10 1.20 -1.59 -16.27
N LYS A 11 2.14 -2.50 -16.58
CA LYS A 11 3.56 -2.15 -16.75
C LYS A 11 3.74 -1.09 -17.83
N GLU A 12 3.12 -1.27 -18.99
CA GLU A 12 3.17 -0.30 -20.10
C GLU A 12 2.66 1.08 -19.68
N ARG A 13 1.53 1.14 -18.95
CA ARG A 13 0.98 2.41 -18.43
C ARG A 13 1.92 3.09 -17.43
N ILE A 14 2.56 2.34 -16.54
CA ILE A 14 3.49 2.89 -15.57
C ILE A 14 4.74 3.43 -16.28
N VAL A 15 5.29 2.67 -17.21
CA VAL A 15 6.45 3.08 -18.02
C VAL A 15 6.14 4.37 -18.78
N GLN A 16 5.00 4.46 -19.47
CA GLN A 16 4.61 5.67 -20.18
C GLN A 16 4.52 6.89 -19.25
N LYS A 17 3.97 6.72 -18.04
CA LYS A 17 3.93 7.80 -17.04
C LYS A 17 5.32 8.24 -16.61
N MET A 18 6.23 7.29 -16.38
CA MET A 18 7.62 7.61 -16.04
C MET A 18 8.32 8.38 -17.17
N GLN A 19 8.19 7.92 -18.41
CA GLN A 19 8.77 8.61 -19.56
C GLN A 19 8.23 10.03 -19.72
N GLN A 20 6.91 10.22 -19.54
CA GLN A 20 6.29 11.55 -19.55
C GLN A 20 6.83 12.45 -18.45
N TYR A 21 6.96 11.93 -17.23
CA TYR A 21 7.52 12.71 -16.12
C TYR A 21 8.98 13.12 -16.38
N PHE A 22 9.82 12.20 -16.86
CA PHE A 22 11.21 12.51 -17.21
C PHE A 22 11.31 13.59 -18.29
N ASN A 23 10.45 13.51 -19.31
CA ASN A 23 10.46 14.50 -20.37
C ASN A 23 9.98 15.88 -19.87
N ASN A 24 8.85 15.91 -19.16
CA ASN A 24 8.19 17.16 -18.78
C ASN A 24 8.89 17.87 -17.62
N GLU A 25 9.33 17.12 -16.61
CA GLU A 25 9.83 17.69 -15.35
C GLU A 25 11.36 17.73 -15.31
N LEU A 26 12.03 16.79 -16.00
CA LEU A 26 13.49 16.66 -15.96
C LEU A 26 14.16 17.04 -17.29
N ASN A 27 13.39 17.34 -18.34
CA ASN A 27 13.89 17.58 -19.70
C ASN A 27 14.80 16.44 -20.20
N GLN A 28 14.49 15.20 -19.84
CA GLN A 28 15.24 14.00 -20.22
C GLN A 28 14.36 13.01 -20.95
N THR A 29 14.84 12.50 -22.09
CA THR A 29 14.18 11.39 -22.78
C THR A 29 14.59 10.08 -22.11
N LEU A 30 13.60 9.35 -21.58
CA LEU A 30 13.80 8.03 -20.99
C LEU A 30 13.37 6.95 -21.98
N GLY A 31 14.30 6.07 -22.37
CA GLY A 31 14.02 4.93 -23.24
C GLY A 31 13.06 3.93 -22.61
N GLN A 32 12.37 3.13 -23.43
CA GLN A 32 11.43 2.10 -22.95
C GLN A 32 12.12 1.11 -22.01
N PHE A 33 13.26 0.54 -22.42
CA PHE A 33 13.99 -0.43 -21.61
C PHE A 33 14.52 0.18 -20.31
N ASP A 34 15.06 1.40 -20.37
CA ASP A 34 15.56 2.10 -19.17
C ASP A 34 14.42 2.38 -18.19
N ALA A 35 13.24 2.78 -18.68
CA ALA A 35 12.07 2.97 -17.84
C ALA A 35 11.59 1.67 -17.19
N GLU A 36 11.63 0.55 -17.93
CA GLU A 36 11.32 -0.76 -17.37
C GLU A 36 12.32 -1.18 -16.29
N PHE A 37 13.63 -0.97 -16.49
CA PHE A 37 14.64 -1.26 -15.48
C PHE A 37 14.49 -0.38 -14.25
N LEU A 38 14.19 0.90 -14.42
CA LEU A 38 13.91 1.79 -13.30
C LEU A 38 12.67 1.34 -12.52
N LEU A 39 11.61 0.91 -13.22
CA LEU A 39 10.42 0.36 -12.57
C LEU A 39 10.74 -0.91 -11.77
N ASP A 40 11.57 -1.79 -12.31
CA ASP A 40 12.00 -3.01 -11.62
C ASP A 40 12.84 -2.65 -10.37
N PHE A 41 13.79 -1.71 -10.48
CA PHE A 41 14.56 -1.17 -9.34
C PHE A 41 13.64 -0.56 -8.27
N PHE A 42 12.69 0.28 -8.65
CA PHE A 42 11.74 0.86 -7.69
C PHE A 42 10.90 -0.22 -7.02
N SER A 43 10.52 -1.28 -7.73
CA SER A 43 9.72 -2.37 -7.18
C SER A 43 10.51 -3.18 -6.15
N ASP A 44 11.79 -3.46 -6.42
CA ASP A 44 12.63 -4.30 -5.59
C ASP A 44 13.22 -3.55 -4.38
N ASP A 45 13.71 -2.32 -4.58
CA ASP A 45 14.43 -1.57 -3.54
C ASP A 45 13.56 -0.54 -2.81
N VAL A 46 12.63 0.12 -3.51
CA VAL A 46 11.85 1.24 -2.96
C VAL A 46 10.42 0.83 -2.58
N GLY A 47 9.86 -0.17 -3.26
CA GLY A 47 8.45 -0.56 -3.15
C GLY A 47 8.05 -0.97 -1.74
N SER A 48 8.96 -1.61 -1.00
CA SER A 48 8.72 -2.05 0.37
C SER A 48 8.42 -0.91 1.34
N PHE A 49 9.03 0.28 1.15
CA PHE A 49 8.77 1.44 2.00
C PHE A 49 7.33 1.93 1.88
N TYR A 50 6.82 2.04 0.65
CA TYR A 50 5.43 2.44 0.39
C TYR A 50 4.44 1.34 0.79
N TYR A 51 4.74 0.09 0.44
CA TYR A 51 3.89 -1.05 0.74
C TYR A 51 3.69 -1.21 2.25
N ASN A 52 4.77 -1.17 3.04
CA ASN A 52 4.70 -1.29 4.49
C ASN A 52 3.94 -0.12 5.13
N ARG A 53 4.09 1.10 4.61
CA ARG A 53 3.29 2.24 5.08
C ARG A 53 1.80 2.01 4.85
N GLY A 54 1.42 1.54 3.66
CA GLY A 54 0.02 1.21 3.36
C GLY A 54 -0.53 0.08 4.23
N LEU A 55 0.28 -0.91 4.58
CA LEU A 55 -0.12 -1.96 5.54
C LEU A 55 -0.34 -1.40 6.95
N LEU A 56 0.50 -0.47 7.41
CA LEU A 56 0.32 0.19 8.70
C LEU A 56 -0.98 1.00 8.74
N ASP A 57 -1.30 1.73 7.67
CA ASP A 57 -2.55 2.47 7.57
C ASP A 57 -3.76 1.53 7.61
N ALA A 58 -3.71 0.40 6.90
CA ALA A 58 -4.75 -0.63 6.96
C ALA A 58 -4.90 -1.24 8.36
N GLN A 59 -3.77 -1.50 9.04
CA GLN A 59 -3.76 -2.01 10.40
C GLN A 59 -4.39 -1.02 11.38
N ALA A 60 -4.10 0.27 11.24
CA ALA A 60 -4.68 1.31 12.09
C ALA A 60 -6.22 1.33 11.98
N VAL A 61 -6.76 1.29 10.76
CA VAL A 61 -8.21 1.24 10.51
C VAL A 61 -8.84 -0.03 11.11
N LEU A 62 -8.17 -1.18 10.96
CA LEU A 62 -8.66 -2.44 11.54
C LEU A 62 -8.66 -2.39 13.07
N HIS A 63 -7.61 -1.84 13.67
CA HIS A 63 -7.49 -1.72 15.12
C HIS A 63 -8.62 -0.85 15.69
N GLU A 64 -8.85 0.33 15.11
CA GLU A 64 -9.95 1.21 15.50
C GLU A 64 -11.31 0.49 15.47
N LYS A 65 -11.59 -0.26 14.39
CA LYS A 65 -12.83 -1.03 14.29
C LYS A 65 -12.92 -2.17 15.31
N ALA A 66 -11.80 -2.82 15.61
CA ALA A 66 -11.76 -3.89 16.61
C ALA A 66 -12.07 -3.35 18.01
N GLU A 67 -11.54 -2.19 18.38
CA GLU A 67 -11.87 -1.51 19.64
C GLU A 67 -13.39 -1.22 19.73
N HIS A 68 -13.98 -0.68 18.66
CA HIS A 68 -15.43 -0.44 18.62
C HIS A 68 -16.26 -1.73 18.79
N ILE A 69 -15.80 -2.84 18.21
CA ILE A 69 -16.46 -4.14 18.38
C ILE A 69 -16.32 -4.61 19.84
N ALA A 70 -15.15 -4.45 20.44
CA ALA A 70 -14.91 -4.80 21.84
C ALA A 70 -15.81 -4.00 22.79
N ASP A 71 -15.91 -2.68 22.58
CA ASP A 71 -16.81 -1.80 23.33
C ASP A 71 -18.28 -2.23 23.21
N ALA A 72 -18.70 -2.59 21.99
CA ALA A 72 -20.07 -3.06 21.75
C ALA A 72 -20.36 -4.39 22.47
N ILE A 73 -19.38 -5.30 22.53
CA ILE A 73 -19.51 -6.56 23.29
C ILE A 73 -19.58 -6.27 24.79
N TYR A 74 -18.70 -5.41 25.30
CA TYR A 74 -18.70 -5.00 26.72
C TYR A 74 -20.03 -4.40 27.14
N ALA A 75 -20.64 -3.56 26.28
CA ALA A 75 -21.96 -2.99 26.53
C ALA A 75 -23.10 -4.03 26.61
N LEU A 76 -22.91 -5.24 26.06
CA LEU A 76 -23.87 -6.34 26.16
C LEU A 76 -23.70 -7.17 27.44
N GLU A 77 -22.59 -7.00 28.16
CA GLU A 77 -22.37 -7.69 29.43
C GLU A 77 -23.48 -7.33 30.42
N LYS A 78 -24.02 -8.34 31.10
CA LYS A 78 -25.05 -8.17 32.13
C LYS A 78 -24.39 -8.28 33.50
N PRO A 79 -24.76 -7.42 34.47
CA PRO A 79 -24.25 -7.54 35.82
C PRO A 79 -24.64 -8.90 36.40
N ILE A 80 -23.68 -9.56 37.06
CA ILE A 80 -23.94 -10.82 37.77
C ILE A 80 -24.47 -10.45 39.16
N PRO A 81 -25.72 -10.82 39.51
CA PRO A 81 -26.31 -10.45 40.78
C PRO A 81 -25.81 -11.39 41.91
N PHE A 82 -24.52 -11.37 42.26
CA PHE A 82 -24.02 -11.99 43.49
C PHE A 82 -22.82 -11.23 44.07
N SER A 83 -23.13 -10.34 45.01
CA SER A 83 -22.24 -10.02 46.13
C SER A 83 -23.10 -9.88 47.40
N ARG A 84 -23.13 -10.97 48.17
CA ARG A 84 -23.31 -11.00 49.63
C ARG A 84 -22.43 -12.13 50.15
#